data_AF-A0A2V6GK72-F1
#
_entry.id   AF-A0A2V6GK72-F1
#
_cell.length_a   1.000
_cell.length_b   1.000
_cell.length_c   1.000
_cell.angle_alpha   90.00
_cell.angle_beta   90.00
_cell.angle_gamma   90.00
#
_symmetry.space_group_name_H-M   'P 1'
#
loop_
_entity.id
_entity.type
_entity.pdbx_description
1 polymer ?
#
loop_
_entity_poly.entity_id
_entity_poly.type
_entity_poly.pdbx_seq_one_letter_code
_entity_poly.pdbx_strand_id
1 'polypeptide(L)'
;MDNPQITAYLKTYCGWSAGVRAVLAKYNLPYTEKDIIQNPAFRWEMETKSGQPLSPCIEINGQMLADVSGEEVEKYLVDNKIVQASETQTDVPLNAPCPTEVHEGSVKLNF
;
A
#
# COMPACT_ATOMS: atom_id res chain seq x y z
N MET A 1 14.71 19.45 2.46
CA MET A 1 13.66 18.89 1.59
C MET A 1 13.74 17.40 1.79
N ASP A 2 13.06 16.92 2.82
CA ASP A 2 13.11 15.52 3.21
C ASP A 2 12.12 14.77 2.34
N ASN A 3 12.64 14.14 1.29
CA ASN A 3 11.85 13.21 0.51
C ASN A 3 11.49 12.03 1.44
N PRO A 4 10.21 11.70 1.60
CA PRO A 4 9.80 10.59 2.46
C PRO A 4 10.42 9.29 1.95
N GLN A 5 11.01 8.50 2.84
CA GLN A 5 11.48 7.17 2.46
C GLN A 5 10.28 6.23 2.46
N ILE A 6 9.78 5.92 1.27
CA ILE A 6 8.64 5.03 1.07
C ILE A 6 9.14 3.74 0.43
N THR A 7 8.92 2.60 1.08
CA THR A 7 9.19 1.26 0.52
C THR A 7 7.92 0.45 0.51
N ALA A 8 7.36 0.16 -0.66
CA ALA A 8 6.15 -0.62 -0.81
C ALA A 8 6.49 -2.07 -1.19
N TYR A 9 6.15 -3.01 -0.32
CA TYR A 9 6.22 -4.45 -0.56
C TYR A 9 4.90 -4.90 -1.19
N LEU A 10 4.93 -5.12 -2.50
CA LEU A 10 3.76 -5.35 -3.31
C LEU A 10 3.80 -6.73 -3.95
N LYS A 11 2.62 -7.30 -4.23
CA LYS A 11 2.47 -8.51 -5.03
C LYS A 11 2.14 -8.10 -6.47
N THR A 12 2.80 -8.70 -7.46
CA THR A 12 2.57 -8.39 -8.89
C THR A 12 1.09 -8.55 -9.29
N TYR A 13 0.39 -9.53 -8.71
CA TYR A 13 -0.99 -9.90 -9.04
C TYR A 13 -1.92 -9.75 -7.82
N CYS A 14 -2.13 -8.52 -7.33
CA CYS A 14 -3.01 -8.26 -6.20
C CYS A 14 -3.71 -6.90 -6.35
N GLY A 15 -5.03 -6.86 -6.18
CA GLY A 15 -5.84 -5.65 -6.32
C GLY A 15 -5.46 -4.54 -5.33
N TRP A 16 -5.16 -4.87 -4.07
CA TRP A 16 -4.72 -3.85 -3.10
C TRP A 16 -3.34 -3.29 -3.41
N SER A 17 -2.43 -4.11 -3.96
CA SER A 17 -1.14 -3.62 -4.44
C SER A 17 -1.29 -2.62 -5.59
N ALA A 18 -2.28 -2.84 -6.48
CA ALA A 18 -2.62 -1.89 -7.53
C ALA A 18 -3.18 -0.58 -6.96
N GLY A 19 -3.99 -0.65 -5.90
CA GLY A 19 -4.50 0.52 -5.19
C GLY A 19 -3.38 1.38 -4.59
N VAL A 20 -2.43 0.77 -3.88
CA VAL A 20 -1.27 1.49 -3.32
C VAL A 20 -0.43 2.14 -4.42
N ARG A 21 -0.13 1.42 -5.51
CA ARG A 21 0.57 1.99 -6.69
C ARG A 21 -0.16 3.20 -7.25
N ALA A 22 -1.48 3.14 -7.37
CA ALA A 22 -2.27 4.22 -7.94
C ALA A 22 -2.21 5.50 -7.09
N VAL A 23 -2.30 5.37 -5.75
CA VAL A 23 -2.15 6.52 -4.84
C VAL A 23 -0.75 7.11 -4.95
N LEU A 24 0.28 6.27 -4.83
CA LEU A 24 1.66 6.75 -4.89
C LEU A 24 1.97 7.41 -6.25
N ALA A 25 1.43 6.87 -7.35
CA ALA A 25 1.54 7.46 -8.68
C ALA A 25 0.77 8.79 -8.81
N LYS A 26 -0.43 8.88 -8.23
CA LYS A 26 -1.26 10.11 -8.20
C LYS A 26 -0.51 11.28 -7.57
N TYR A 27 0.17 11.05 -6.44
CA TYR A 27 0.98 12.07 -5.77
C TYR A 27 2.41 12.19 -6.32
N ASN A 28 2.75 11.38 -7.34
CA ASN A 28 4.07 11.30 -7.95
C ASN A 28 5.20 11.17 -6.91
N LEU A 29 4.93 10.40 -5.85
CA LEU A 29 5.87 10.22 -4.76
C LEU A 29 6.97 9.25 -5.18
N PRO A 30 8.24 9.50 -4.83
CA PRO A 30 9.27 8.51 -4.98
C PRO A 30 9.06 7.39 -3.96
N TYR A 31 8.82 6.17 -4.43
CA TYR A 31 8.77 4.98 -3.59
C TYR A 31 9.61 3.86 -4.18
N THR A 32 10.16 3.04 -3.30
CA THR A 32 10.85 1.81 -3.66
C THR A 32 9.84 0.69 -3.70
N GLU A 33 9.56 0.19 -4.89
CA GLU A 33 8.74 -1.00 -5.03
C GLU A 33 9.59 -2.26 -4.87
N LYS A 34 9.18 -3.12 -3.93
CA LYS A 34 9.76 -4.44 -3.72
C LYS A 34 8.71 -5.49 -4.03
N ASP A 35 8.88 -6.14 -5.17
CA ASP A 35 7.98 -7.21 -5.58
C ASP A 35 8.34 -8.53 -4.86
N ILE A 36 7.51 -8.92 -3.90
CA ILE A 36 7.72 -10.12 -3.08
C ILE A 36 7.42 -11.42 -3.83
N ILE A 37 6.72 -11.34 -4.98
CA ILE A 37 6.45 -12.48 -5.86
C ILE A 37 7.67 -12.76 -6.73
N GLN A 38 8.33 -11.71 -7.23
CA GLN A 38 9.55 -11.84 -8.02
C GLN A 38 10.75 -12.28 -7.17
N ASN A 39 10.88 -11.79 -5.94
CA ASN A 39 12.02 -12.08 -5.07
C ASN A 39 11.58 -12.55 -3.68
N PRO A 40 11.78 -13.84 -3.34
CA PRO A 40 11.42 -14.37 -2.02
C PRO A 40 12.24 -13.75 -0.87
N ALA A 41 13.42 -13.19 -1.17
CA ALA A 41 14.20 -12.43 -0.19
C ALA A 41 13.45 -11.17 0.32
N PHE A 42 12.72 -10.47 -0.55
CA PHE A 42 11.91 -9.31 -0.14
C PHE A 42 10.70 -9.73 0.67
N ARG A 43 10.12 -10.89 0.37
CA ARG A 43 9.07 -11.48 1.19
C ARG A 43 9.57 -11.72 2.61
N TRP A 44 10.74 -12.32 2.77
CA TRP A 44 11.30 -12.57 4.09
C TRP A 44 11.68 -11.29 4.83
N GLU A 45 12.23 -10.30 4.14
CA GLU A 45 12.50 -8.97 4.71
C GLU A 45 11.20 -8.30 5.19
N MET A 46 10.14 -8.35 4.38
CA MET A 46 8.81 -7.87 4.74
C MET A 46 8.28 -8.62 5.97
N GLU A 47 8.31 -9.96 5.98
CA GLU A 47 7.86 -10.77 7.11
C GLU A 47 8.61 -10.44 8.40
N THR A 48 9.91 -10.18 8.31
CA THR A 48 10.76 -9.81 9.46
C THR A 48 10.44 -8.42 9.99
N LYS A 49 10.21 -7.45 9.09
CA LYS A 49 9.91 -6.06 9.45
C LYS A 49 8.47 -5.87 9.93
N SER A 50 7.53 -6.53 9.24
CA SER A 50 6.09 -6.43 9.42
C SER A 50 5.58 -7.35 10.53
N GLY A 51 6.28 -8.47 10.78
CA GLY A 51 5.83 -9.51 11.69
C GLY A 51 4.70 -10.37 11.11
N GLN A 52 4.29 -10.15 9.86
CA GLN A 52 3.20 -10.88 9.20
C GLN A 52 3.49 -11.20 7.73
N PRO A 53 2.96 -12.32 7.20
CA PRO A 53 3.10 -12.73 5.80
C PRO A 53 2.11 -12.07 4.85
N LEU A 54 1.24 -11.20 5.35
CA LEU A 54 0.21 -10.52 4.57
C LEU A 54 0.83 -9.40 3.72
N SER A 55 0.25 -9.18 2.55
CA SER A 55 0.64 -8.08 1.67
C SER A 55 -0.63 -7.49 1.06
N PRO A 56 -0.71 -6.17 0.90
CA PRO A 56 0.37 -5.19 0.81
C PRO A 56 0.97 -4.72 2.16
N CYS A 57 2.29 -4.48 2.19
CA CYS A 57 2.96 -3.80 3.30
C CYS A 57 3.71 -2.57 2.75
N ILE A 58 3.73 -1.47 3.47
CA ILE A 58 4.47 -0.26 3.09
C ILE A 58 5.21 0.30 4.30
N GLU A 59 6.46 0.69 4.10
CA GLU A 59 7.29 1.35 5.10
C GLU A 59 7.42 2.83 4.73
N ILE A 60 7.02 3.73 5.62
CA ILE A 60 7.05 5.18 5.39
C ILE A 60 7.85 5.82 6.52
N ASN A 61 9.01 6.42 6.20
CA ASN A 61 9.92 7.03 7.19
C ASN A 61 10.29 6.09 8.36
N GLY A 62 10.43 4.79 8.07
CA GLY A 62 10.72 3.76 9.08
C GLY A 62 9.50 3.26 9.86
N GLN A 63 8.30 3.80 9.61
CA GLN A 63 7.05 3.25 10.12
C GLN A 63 6.52 2.18 9.15
N MET A 64 6.51 0.93 9.59
CA MET A 64 5.95 -0.19 8.83
C MET A 64 4.43 -0.24 9.01
N LEU A 65 3.71 -0.18 7.90
CA LEU A 65 2.27 -0.33 7.81
C LEU A 65 1.97 -1.61 7.05
N ALA A 66 1.47 -2.60 7.78
CA ALA A 66 1.11 -3.89 7.25
C ALA A 66 -0.39 -3.94 6.97
N ASP A 67 -0.81 -4.66 5.92
CA ASP A 67 -2.23 -4.91 5.63
C ASP A 67 -3.05 -3.63 5.38
N VAL A 68 -2.44 -2.68 4.65
CA VAL A 68 -3.07 -1.39 4.35
C VAL A 68 -3.51 -1.27 2.90
N SER A 69 -4.68 -0.68 2.70
CA SER A 69 -5.21 -0.34 1.39
C SER A 69 -4.63 0.97 0.83
N GLY A 70 -4.82 1.24 -0.46
CA GLY A 70 -4.40 2.52 -1.06
C GLY A 70 -5.01 3.73 -0.33
N GLU A 71 -6.25 3.63 0.13
CA GLU A 71 -6.94 4.70 0.89
C GLU A 71 -6.27 4.98 2.24
N GLU A 72 -5.86 3.94 2.96
CA GLU A 72 -5.13 4.10 4.23
C GLU A 72 -3.76 4.72 4.02
N VAL A 73 -3.05 4.32 2.96
CA VAL A 73 -1.76 4.93 2.59
C VAL A 73 -1.94 6.42 2.30
N GLU A 74 -2.96 6.80 1.53
CA GLU A 74 -3.27 8.21 1.25
C GLU A 74 -3.53 8.98 2.55
N LYS A 75 -4.38 8.43 3.43
CA LYS A 75 -4.71 9.05 4.71
C LYS A 75 -3.48 9.22 5.59
N TYR A 76 -2.61 8.22 5.65
CA TYR A 76 -1.37 8.27 6.41
C TYR A 76 -0.42 9.34 5.87
N LEU A 77 -0.26 9.44 4.55
CA LEU A 77 0.58 10.46 3.91
C LEU A 77 0.07 11.88 4.20
N VAL A 78 -1.25 12.08 4.22
CA VAL A 78 -1.89 13.35 4.56
C VAL A 78 -1.69 13.68 6.06
N ASP A 79 -1.93 12.71 6.94
CA ASP A 79 -1.80 12.87 8.39
C ASP A 79 -0.35 13.25 8.79
N ASN A 80 0.63 12.59 8.17
CA ASN A 80 2.06 12.87 8.35
C ASN A 80 2.54 14.11 7.58
N LYS A 81 1.64 14.84 6.91
CA LYS A 81 1.96 16.04 6.10
C LYS A 81 2.99 15.79 5.00
N ILE A 82 3.06 14.56 4.51
CA ILE A 82 3.94 14.14 3.40
C ILE A 82 3.34 14.60 2.06
N VAL A 83 2.02 14.54 1.94
CA VAL A 83 1.26 15.07 0.80
C VAL A 83 0.18 16.04 1.28
N GLN A 84 -0.26 16.93 0.39
CA GLN A 84 -1.48 17.71 0.64
C GLN A 84 -2.70 16.83 0.42
N ALA A 85 -3.67 16.93 1.34
CA ALA A 85 -4.98 16.32 1.18
C ALA A 85 -5.60 16.83 -0.13
N SER A 86 -5.64 15.97 -1.14
CA SER A 86 -6.34 16.25 -2.37
C SER A 86 -7.67 15.51 -2.32
N GLU A 87 -8.79 16.24 -2.32
CA GLU A 87 -10.15 15.70 -2.48
C GLU A 87 -10.38 15.04 -3.85
N THR A 88 -9.33 14.91 -4.67
CA THR A 88 -9.38 14.28 -5.98
C THR A 88 -9.66 12.79 -5.84
N GLN A 89 -10.89 12.38 -6.08
CA GLN A 89 -11.29 10.97 -6.17
C GLN A 89 -10.39 10.25 -7.18
N THR A 90 -9.65 9.23 -6.75
CA THR A 90 -8.91 8.36 -7.69
C THR A 90 -9.91 7.58 -8.54
N ASP A 91 -9.75 7.63 -9.85
CA ASP A 91 -10.60 6.94 -10.85
C ASP A 91 -10.52 5.40 -10.76
N VAL A 92 -9.58 4.88 -9.97
CA VAL A 92 -9.35 3.45 -9.77
C VAL A 92 -9.74 2.99 -8.37
N PRO A 93 -10.32 1.77 -8.24
CA PRO A 93 -10.65 1.20 -6.95
C PRO A 93 -9.37 0.93 -6.14
N LEU A 94 -9.12 1.79 -5.15
CA LEU A 94 -7.97 1.66 -4.23
C LEU A 94 -8.10 0.48 -3.26
N ASN A 95 -9.33 -0.02 -3.11
CA ASN A 95 -9.74 -1.14 -2.28
C ASN A 95 -10.24 -2.32 -3.12
N ALA A 96 -9.53 -2.67 -4.20
CA ALA A 96 -9.85 -3.87 -4.97
C ALA A 96 -9.32 -5.13 -4.24
N PRO A 97 -10.16 -6.09 -3.82
CA PRO A 97 -9.70 -7.31 -3.18
C PRO A 97 -8.86 -8.15 -4.15
N CYS A 98 -7.91 -8.92 -3.61
CA CYS A 98 -7.14 -9.87 -4.41
C CYS A 98 -8.00 -11.13 -4.66
N PRO A 99 -7.90 -11.78 -5.84
CA PRO A 99 -8.86 -12.81 -6.27
C PRO A 99 -8.95 -14.05 -5.35
N THR A 100 -8.04 -14.21 -4.39
CA THR A 100 -8.01 -15.33 -3.43
C THR A 100 -7.90 -14.92 -1.96
N GLU A 101 -7.87 -13.63 -1.62
CA GLU A 101 -7.74 -13.15 -0.24
C GLU A 101 -8.88 -12.16 0.07
N VAL A 102 -9.85 -12.61 0.87
CA VAL A 102 -10.88 -11.77 1.49
C VAL A 102 -10.25 -11.21 2.76
N HIS A 103 -9.88 -9.93 2.76
CA HIS A 103 -9.58 -9.22 4.00
C HIS A 103 -10.93 -8.87 4.64
N GLU A 104 -11.06 -9.16 5.93
CA GLU A 104 -12.27 -9.08 6.75
C GLU A 104 -12.84 -7.65 6.93
N GLY A 105 -12.45 -6.68 6.10
CA GLY A 105 -12.62 -5.25 6.37
C GLY A 105 -13.70 -4.48 5.59
N SER A 106 -14.22 -4.95 4.45
CA SER A 106 -15.13 -4.09 3.67
C SER A 106 -15.97 -4.82 2.62
N VAL A 107 -16.81 -5.76 3.05
CA VAL A 107 -17.97 -6.18 2.26
C VAL A 107 -19.20 -5.39 2.73
N LYS A 108 -19.37 -4.17 2.22
CA LYS A 108 -20.72 -3.57 2.17
C LYS A 108 -21.45 -4.16 0.96
N LEU A 109 -21.99 -5.36 1.14
CA LEU A 109 -23.04 -5.90 0.28
C LEU A 109 -24.31 -5.08 0.53
N ASN A 110 -24.55 -4.06 -0.28
CA ASN A 110 -25.88 -3.49 -0.41
C ASN A 110 -26.67 -4.35 -1.40
N PHE A 111 -27.58 -5.16 -0.85
CA PHE A 111 -28.64 -5.85 -1.60
C PHE A 111 -29.68 -4.86 -2.11
#